data_AF-D6SN63-F1
#
_entry.id   AF-D6SN63-F1
#
_cell.length_a   1.000
_cell.length_b   1.000
_cell.length_c   1.000
_cell.angle_alpha   90.00
_cell.angle_beta   90.00
_cell.angle_gamma   90.00
#
_symmetry.space_group_name_H-M   'P 1'
#
loop_
_entity.id
_entity.type
_entity.pdbx_description
1 polymer ?
#
loop_
_entity_poly.entity_id
_entity_poly.type
_entity_poly.pdbx_seq_one_letter_code
_entity_poly.pdbx_strand_id
1 'polypeptide(L)'
;MSKKRCRYCRCLFPLTKRNPDQKYCSKPDCQRARKRRWQRKKMQVDQAYRLNKRASDQRWSARNPDYWNNYRENNPGYTRSNREKQRYRNRRRRAIESISSEIAKLDALSAENSDISGTYAMISVQDLLIAKMDAKIVKITEVSMGCA
;
A
#
# COMPACT_ATOMS: atom_id res chain seq x y z
N MET A 1 -12.56 -33.20 1.48
CA MET A 1 -11.61 -32.20 0.94
C MET A 1 -11.38 -31.12 1.98
N SER A 2 -10.14 -30.89 2.41
CA SER A 2 -9.82 -29.79 3.35
C SER A 2 -10.04 -28.43 2.68
N LYS A 3 -10.65 -27.48 3.38
CA LYS A 3 -10.90 -26.11 2.91
C LYS A 3 -10.03 -25.13 3.67
N LYS A 4 -9.55 -24.09 2.99
CA LYS A 4 -8.71 -23.02 3.59
C LYS A 4 -9.23 -21.65 3.22
N ARG A 5 -8.99 -20.65 4.09
CA ARG A 5 -9.32 -19.25 3.80
C ARG A 5 -8.27 -18.61 2.89
N CYS A 6 -8.71 -17.95 1.83
CA CYS A 6 -7.83 -17.19 0.94
C CYS A 6 -7.20 -16.00 1.68
N ARG A 7 -5.88 -15.81 1.55
CA ARG A 7 -5.18 -14.68 2.18
C ARG A 7 -5.54 -13.29 1.60
N TYR A 8 -6.20 -13.24 0.43
CA TYR A 8 -6.67 -11.99 -0.18
C TYR A 8 -8.16 -11.75 0.09
N CYS A 9 -9.05 -12.53 -0.51
CA CYS A 9 -10.49 -12.29 -0.42
C CYS A 9 -11.17 -12.95 0.80
N ARG A 10 -10.42 -13.69 1.64
CA ARG A 10 -10.91 -14.40 2.84
C ARG A 10 -11.97 -15.48 2.61
N CYS A 11 -12.50 -15.64 1.40
CA CYS A 11 -13.38 -16.76 1.03
C CYS A 11 -12.70 -18.12 1.26
N LEU A 12 -13.50 -19.11 1.66
CA LEU A 12 -13.08 -20.50 1.71
C LEU A 12 -12.91 -21.05 0.30
N PHE A 13 -11.85 -21.83 0.09
CA PHE A 13 -11.60 -22.54 -1.16
C PHE A 13 -11.10 -23.97 -0.87
N PRO A 14 -11.38 -24.93 -1.75
CA PRO A 14 -10.90 -26.30 -1.58
C PRO A 14 -9.38 -26.36 -1.79
N LEU A 15 -8.67 -27.06 -0.91
CA LEU A 15 -7.28 -27.41 -1.13
C LEU A 15 -7.20 -28.65 -2.03
N THR A 16 -6.25 -28.62 -2.96
CA THR A 16 -5.93 -29.78 -3.79
C THR A 16 -4.75 -30.52 -3.18
N LYS A 17 -4.75 -31.86 -3.22
CA LYS A 17 -3.62 -32.67 -2.73
C LYS A 17 -2.30 -32.31 -3.46
N ARG A 18 -2.39 -31.85 -4.72
CA ARG A 18 -1.24 -31.41 -5.53
C ARG A 18 -0.60 -30.12 -5.03
N ASN A 19 -1.35 -29.27 -4.34
CA ASN A 19 -0.87 -27.98 -3.83
C ASN A 19 -1.37 -27.74 -2.39
N PRO A 20 -0.90 -28.53 -1.40
CA PRO A 20 -1.36 -28.42 -0.02
C PRO A 20 -1.07 -27.03 0.58
N ASP A 21 0.01 -26.38 0.13
CA ASP A 21 0.45 -25.07 0.61
C ASP A 21 -0.25 -23.88 -0.05
N GLN A 22 -1.27 -24.10 -0.88
CA GLN A 22 -1.99 -23.01 -1.54
C GLN A 22 -2.53 -22.00 -0.52
N LYS A 23 -2.15 -20.72 -0.68
CA LYS A 23 -2.53 -19.61 0.25
C LYS A 23 -3.59 -18.68 -0.35
N TYR A 24 -3.85 -18.78 -1.65
CA TYR A 24 -4.76 -17.90 -2.39
C TYR A 24 -5.69 -18.74 -3.25
N CYS A 25 -6.99 -18.39 -3.32
CA CYS A 25 -7.92 -19.07 -4.20
C CYS A 25 -7.65 -18.73 -5.69
N SER A 26 -8.27 -19.45 -6.61
CA SER A 26 -8.03 -19.32 -8.05
C SER A 26 -8.62 -18.05 -8.68
N LYS A 27 -9.36 -17.22 -7.93
CA LYS A 27 -9.93 -15.97 -8.44
C LYS A 27 -8.82 -15.05 -9.01
N PRO A 28 -9.02 -14.43 -10.19
CA PRO A 28 -7.99 -13.62 -10.84
C PRO A 28 -7.40 -12.51 -9.95
N ASP A 29 -8.25 -11.81 -9.18
CA ASP A 29 -7.78 -10.76 -8.26
C ASP A 29 -6.89 -11.30 -7.15
N CYS A 30 -7.22 -12.49 -6.62
CA CYS A 30 -6.45 -13.15 -5.56
C CYS A 30 -5.09 -13.60 -6.09
N GLN A 31 -5.05 -14.11 -7.32
CA GLN A 31 -3.80 -14.51 -7.96
C GLN A 31 -2.95 -13.29 -8.33
N ARG A 32 -3.56 -12.19 -8.81
CA ARG A 32 -2.87 -10.91 -9.01
C ARG A 32 -2.27 -10.39 -7.70
N ALA A 33 -3.02 -10.45 -6.58
CA ALA A 33 -2.53 -10.06 -5.27
C ALA A 33 -1.36 -10.95 -4.78
N ARG A 34 -1.44 -12.27 -5.00
CA ARG A 34 -0.33 -13.20 -4.72
C ARG A 34 0.94 -12.80 -5.47
N LYS A 35 0.85 -12.61 -6.79
CA LYS A 35 1.98 -12.22 -7.65
C LYS A 35 2.58 -10.88 -7.22
N ARG A 36 1.74 -9.86 -6.97
CA ARG A 36 2.19 -8.55 -6.48
C ARG A 36 2.96 -8.66 -5.16
N ARG A 37 2.47 -9.45 -4.22
CA ARG A 37 3.15 -9.65 -2.93
C ARG A 37 4.50 -10.33 -3.11
N TRP A 38 4.55 -11.39 -3.90
CA TRP A 38 5.81 -12.07 -4.20
C TRP A 38 6.82 -11.13 -4.85
N GLN A 39 6.38 -10.35 -5.85
CA GLN A 39 7.22 -9.38 -6.54
C GLN A 39 7.76 -8.31 -5.58
N ARG A 40 6.92 -7.74 -4.70
CA ARG A 40 7.39 -6.79 -3.67
C ARG A 40 8.46 -7.40 -2.77
N LYS A 41 8.21 -8.62 -2.27
CA LYS A 41 9.18 -9.32 -1.43
C LYS A 41 10.50 -9.53 -2.18
N LYS A 42 10.43 -10.00 -3.43
CA LYS A 42 11.61 -10.20 -4.27
C LYS A 42 12.37 -8.89 -4.52
N MET A 43 11.67 -7.81 -4.85
CA MET A 43 12.31 -6.49 -5.00
C MET A 43 12.98 -6.01 -3.70
N GLN A 44 12.47 -6.36 -2.51
CA GLN A 44 13.09 -5.95 -1.25
C GLN A 44 14.35 -6.77 -0.91
N VAL A 45 14.28 -8.09 -1.06
CA VAL A 45 15.31 -8.99 -0.52
C VAL A 45 16.38 -9.38 -1.54
N ASP A 46 16.09 -9.30 -2.84
CA ASP A 46 16.91 -9.89 -3.89
C ASP A 46 17.52 -8.78 -4.76
N GLN A 47 18.78 -8.42 -4.48
CA GLN A 47 19.49 -7.36 -5.20
C GLN A 47 19.75 -7.73 -6.67
N ALA A 48 20.14 -8.96 -6.96
CA ALA A 48 20.36 -9.44 -8.32
C ALA A 48 19.07 -9.34 -9.15
N TYR A 49 17.93 -9.73 -8.57
CA TYR A 49 16.63 -9.59 -9.21
C TYR A 49 16.29 -8.12 -9.52
N ARG A 50 16.54 -7.19 -8.59
CA ARG A 50 16.32 -5.75 -8.81
C ARG A 50 17.17 -5.21 -9.98
N LEU A 51 18.46 -5.54 -10.00
CA LEU A 51 19.38 -5.07 -11.03
C LEU A 51 19.01 -5.62 -12.41
N ASN A 52 18.73 -6.92 -12.49
CA ASN A 52 18.30 -7.53 -13.75
C ASN A 52 16.98 -6.93 -14.24
N LYS A 53 16.02 -6.68 -13.34
CA LYS A 53 14.76 -6.02 -13.69
C LYS A 53 15.00 -4.62 -14.27
N ARG A 54 15.85 -3.82 -13.64
CA ARG A 54 16.23 -2.48 -14.12
C ARG A 54 16.90 -2.54 -15.50
N ALA A 55 17.88 -3.42 -15.68
CA ALA A 55 18.59 -3.57 -16.95
C ALA A 55 17.65 -4.04 -18.07
N SER A 56 16.72 -4.96 -17.77
CA SER A 56 15.70 -5.39 -18.72
C SER A 56 14.77 -4.25 -19.13
N ASP A 57 14.30 -3.45 -18.17
CA ASP A 57 13.40 -2.33 -18.44
C ASP A 57 14.12 -1.23 -19.25
N GLN A 58 15.40 -0.98 -18.97
CA GLN A 58 16.24 -0.06 -19.76
C GLN A 58 16.43 -0.55 -21.21
N ARG A 59 16.82 -1.82 -21.40
CA ARG A 59 16.96 -2.41 -22.75
C ARG A 59 15.66 -2.35 -23.53
N TRP A 60 14.53 -2.62 -22.87
CA TRP A 60 13.23 -2.57 -23.53
C TRP A 60 12.87 -1.14 -23.95
N SER A 61 13.04 -0.15 -23.07
CA SER A 61 12.75 1.26 -23.41
C SER A 61 13.69 1.79 -24.50
N ALA A 62 14.96 1.42 -24.49
CA ALA A 62 15.91 1.83 -25.53
C ALA A 62 15.54 1.26 -26.91
N ARG A 63 14.99 0.04 -26.95
CA ARG A 63 14.48 -0.59 -28.19
C ARG A 63 13.11 -0.06 -28.62
N ASN A 64 12.36 0.57 -27.71
CA ASN A 64 10.98 0.98 -27.94
C ASN A 64 10.74 2.43 -27.46
N PRO A 65 11.49 3.42 -27.99
CA PRO A 65 11.44 4.79 -27.49
C PRO A 65 10.05 5.42 -27.62
N ASP A 66 9.36 5.16 -28.74
CA ASP A 66 8.08 5.79 -29.05
C ASP A 66 6.87 5.05 -28.48
N TYR A 67 7.07 3.86 -27.91
CA TYR A 67 5.97 2.99 -27.47
C TYR A 67 5.01 3.70 -26.53
N TRP A 68 5.53 4.42 -25.52
CA TRP A 68 4.67 5.09 -24.54
C TRP A 68 3.94 6.31 -25.11
N ASN A 69 4.47 6.94 -26.14
CA ASN A 69 3.78 8.02 -26.85
C ASN A 69 2.63 7.43 -27.66
N ASN A 70 2.93 6.47 -28.53
CA ASN A 70 1.95 5.76 -29.36
C ASN A 70 0.86 5.10 -28.51
N TYR A 71 1.23 4.47 -27.39
CA TYR A 71 0.26 3.86 -26.48
C TYR A 71 -0.70 4.90 -25.90
N ARG A 72 -0.22 6.09 -25.50
CA ARG A 72 -1.06 7.14 -24.93
C ARG A 72 -1.98 7.78 -25.96
N GLU A 73 -1.48 7.99 -27.18
CA GLU A 73 -2.26 8.49 -28.32
C GLU A 73 -3.39 7.52 -28.68
N ASN A 74 -3.08 6.22 -28.77
CA ASN A 74 -4.05 5.18 -29.10
C ASN A 74 -5.03 4.85 -27.95
N ASN A 75 -4.73 5.28 -26.72
CA ASN A 75 -5.56 5.01 -25.53
C ASN A 75 -5.91 6.31 -24.78
N PRO A 76 -6.63 7.26 -25.41
CA PRO A 76 -6.89 8.56 -24.82
C PRO A 76 -7.79 8.48 -23.58
N GLY A 77 -8.78 7.57 -23.58
CA GLY A 77 -9.65 7.33 -22.43
C GLY A 77 -8.87 6.87 -21.19
N TYR A 78 -8.02 5.85 -21.36
CA TYR A 78 -7.13 5.37 -20.29
C TYR A 78 -6.20 6.47 -19.78
N THR A 79 -5.59 7.23 -20.71
CA THR A 79 -4.66 8.30 -20.39
C THR A 79 -5.33 9.41 -19.57
N ARG A 80 -6.53 9.85 -19.95
CA ARG A 80 -7.30 10.86 -19.21
C ARG A 80 -7.62 10.41 -17.79
N SER A 81 -8.22 9.23 -17.63
CA SER A 81 -8.56 8.71 -16.30
C SER A 81 -7.34 8.49 -15.42
N ASN A 82 -6.20 8.07 -15.99
CA ASN A 82 -4.97 7.92 -15.22
C ASN A 82 -4.42 9.28 -14.77
N ARG A 83 -4.46 10.31 -15.64
CA ARG A 83 -4.07 11.69 -15.29
C ARG A 83 -4.95 12.27 -14.19
N GLU A 84 -6.27 12.08 -14.24
CA GLU A 84 -7.19 12.51 -13.17
C GLU A 84 -6.88 11.85 -11.83
N LYS A 85 -6.71 10.52 -11.83
CA LYS A 85 -6.32 9.76 -10.63
C LYS A 85 -4.96 10.22 -10.10
N GLN A 86 -4.03 10.59 -10.97
CA GLN A 86 -2.73 11.14 -10.58
C GLN A 86 -2.88 12.53 -9.96
N ARG A 87 -3.68 13.42 -10.54
CA ARG A 87 -4.00 14.74 -9.96
C ARG A 87 -4.59 14.60 -8.56
N TYR A 88 -5.56 13.70 -8.39
CA TYR A 88 -6.14 13.41 -7.08
C TYR A 88 -5.08 12.93 -6.07
N ARG A 89 -4.21 11.97 -6.47
CA ARG A 89 -3.11 11.48 -5.63
C ARG A 89 -2.12 12.60 -5.26
N ASN A 90 -1.76 13.46 -6.21
CA ASN A 90 -0.84 14.57 -5.98
C ASN A 90 -1.44 15.63 -5.05
N ARG A 91 -2.71 16.01 -5.25
CA ARG A 91 -3.42 16.92 -4.34
C ARG A 91 -3.45 16.39 -2.92
N ARG A 92 -3.75 15.09 -2.76
CA ARG A 92 -3.73 14.43 -1.46
C ARG A 92 -2.35 14.41 -0.83
N ARG A 93 -1.31 14.12 -1.61
CA ARG A 93 0.07 14.15 -1.10
C ARG A 93 0.43 15.55 -0.59
N ARG A 94 0.11 16.60 -1.37
CA ARG A 94 0.33 17.98 -0.95
C ARG A 94 -0.47 18.35 0.29
N ALA A 95 -1.71 17.90 0.43
CA ALA A 95 -2.50 18.12 1.64
C ALA A 95 -1.86 17.44 2.86
N ILE A 96 -1.36 16.20 2.71
CA ILE A 96 -0.64 15.50 3.78
C ILE A 96 0.69 16.20 4.11
N GLU A 97 1.44 16.63 3.09
CA GLU A 97 2.68 17.39 3.27
C GLU A 97 2.41 18.72 3.98
N SER A 98 1.34 19.43 3.59
CA SER A 98 0.88 20.66 4.23
C SER A 98 0.55 20.42 5.69
N ILE A 99 -0.30 19.43 6.00
CA ILE A 99 -0.61 19.04 7.39
C ILE A 99 0.68 18.67 8.13
N SER A 100 1.60 17.93 7.51
CA SER A 100 2.86 17.53 8.15
C SER A 100 3.81 18.70 8.39
N SER A 101 3.73 19.76 7.59
CA SER A 101 4.49 21.00 7.77
C SER A 101 3.81 22.03 8.68
N GLU A 102 2.49 21.98 8.76
CA GLU A 102 1.61 22.85 9.56
C GLU A 102 1.39 22.29 10.97
N ILE A 103 1.65 20.97 11.15
CA ILE A 103 2.21 20.42 12.39
C ILE A 103 3.61 21.02 12.53
N ALA A 104 3.66 22.31 12.81
CA ALA A 104 4.77 22.91 13.50
C ALA A 104 5.04 22.02 14.72
N LYS A 105 6.31 21.78 15.01
CA LYS A 105 6.76 21.22 16.29
C LYS A 105 6.24 22.12 17.41
N LEU A 106 5.00 21.96 17.83
CA LEU A 106 4.48 22.53 19.05
C LEU A 106 4.06 21.35 19.91
N ASP A 107 4.87 21.19 20.95
CA ASP A 107 4.74 20.30 22.09
C ASP A 107 4.84 18.81 21.72
N ALA A 108 6.09 18.37 21.54
CA ALA A 108 6.41 16.99 21.85
C ALA A 108 5.85 16.71 23.25
N LEU A 109 5.09 15.61 23.41
CA LEU A 109 4.63 15.13 24.71
C LEU A 109 5.85 15.03 25.64
N SER A 110 6.04 16.06 26.46
CA SER A 110 7.01 16.07 27.54
C SER A 110 6.41 15.29 28.70
N ALA A 111 7.25 14.80 29.61
CA ALA A 111 6.78 14.12 30.82
C ALA A 111 5.82 14.98 31.68
N GLU A 112 5.74 16.29 31.40
CA GLU A 112 4.93 17.28 32.10
C GLU A 112 3.48 17.38 31.55
N ASN A 113 3.22 16.87 30.33
CA ASN A 113 1.88 16.75 29.74
C ASN A 113 1.60 15.28 29.40
N SER A 114 1.53 14.43 30.42
CA SER A 114 1.39 12.97 30.27
C SER A 114 -0.02 12.51 29.88
N ASP A 115 -1.03 13.37 30.09
CA ASP A 115 -2.41 13.02 29.75
C ASP A 115 -2.65 13.12 28.25
N ILE A 116 -2.53 11.97 27.59
CA ILE A 116 -2.87 11.76 26.18
C ILE A 116 -4.30 11.24 26.01
N SER A 117 -5.17 11.42 27.02
CA SER A 117 -6.56 11.02 26.91
C SER A 117 -7.27 11.85 25.84
N GLY A 118 -7.88 11.17 24.87
CA GLY A 118 -8.48 11.84 23.74
C GLY A 118 -8.95 10.88 22.66
N THR A 119 -9.66 11.43 21.67
CA THR A 119 -10.06 10.68 20.48
C THR A 119 -9.14 11.05 19.33
N TYR A 120 -8.41 10.06 18.80
CA TYR A 120 -7.43 10.24 17.75
C TYR A 120 -7.83 9.49 16.49
N ALA A 121 -7.55 10.07 15.34
CA ALA A 121 -7.58 9.37 14.07
C ALA A 121 -6.17 8.84 13.76
N MET A 122 -5.95 7.54 13.94
CA MET A 122 -4.69 6.90 13.56
C MET A 122 -4.70 6.49 12.10
N ILE A 123 -3.69 6.96 11.37
CA ILE A 123 -3.42 6.58 9.98
C ILE A 123 -2.02 5.97 9.94
N SER A 124 -1.87 4.78 9.36
CA SER A 124 -0.53 4.22 9.23
C SER A 124 0.30 5.05 8.24
N VAL A 125 1.58 5.24 8.54
CA VAL A 125 2.50 5.99 7.68
C VAL A 125 2.57 5.40 6.26
N GLN A 126 2.31 4.10 6.12
CA GLN A 126 2.27 3.39 4.84
C GLN A 126 0.95 3.62 4.08
N ASP A 127 -0.15 3.86 4.80
CA ASP A 127 -1.48 4.18 4.25
C ASP A 127 -1.64 5.67 3.90
N LEU A 128 -0.79 6.56 4.44
CA LEU A 128 -0.64 7.93 3.95
C LEU A 128 -0.23 7.96 2.46
N LEU A 129 0.50 6.94 2.00
CA LEU A 129 1.03 6.84 0.64
C LEU A 129 0.15 6.02 -0.33
N ILE A 130 -0.81 5.23 0.17
CA ILE A 130 -1.54 4.24 -0.64
C ILE A 130 -3.05 4.35 -0.36
N ALA A 131 -3.85 4.38 -1.43
CA ALA A 131 -5.28 4.71 -1.46
C ALA A 131 -6.25 3.73 -0.77
N LYS A 132 -5.97 3.28 0.45
CA LYS A 132 -6.96 2.65 1.35
C LYS A 132 -6.94 3.39 2.68
N MET A 133 -7.85 4.35 2.80
CA MET A 133 -8.09 5.08 4.03
C MET A 133 -9.14 4.32 4.83
N ASP A 134 -8.72 3.55 5.82
CA ASP A 134 -9.54 3.27 6.99
C ASP A 134 -8.78 3.90 8.16
N ALA A 135 -8.95 5.22 8.34
CA ALA A 135 -8.41 5.88 9.54
C ALA A 135 -9.07 5.21 10.75
N LYS A 136 -8.27 4.67 11.65
CA LYS A 136 -8.79 4.04 12.86
C LYS A 136 -9.02 5.13 13.89
N ILE A 137 -10.27 5.41 14.18
CA ILE A 137 -10.63 6.24 15.32
C ILE A 137 -10.36 5.42 16.57
N VAL A 138 -9.49 5.93 17.43
CA VAL A 138 -9.14 5.32 18.71
C VAL A 138 -9.41 6.33 19.80
N LYS A 139 -10.00 5.86 20.91
CA LYS A 139 -10.07 6.61 22.15
C LYS A 139 -8.92 6.12 23.02
N ILE A 140 -8.01 7.02 23.35
CA ILE A 140 -6.96 6.78 24.36
C ILE A 140 -7.49 7.37 25.66
N THR A 141 -7.31 6.64 26.74
CA THR A 141 -7.62 7.08 28.10
C THR A 141 -6.45 6.64 28.96
N GLU A 142 -5.79 7.61 29.59
CA GLU A 142 -4.79 7.34 30.60
C GLU A 142 -5.48 6.72 31.82
N VAL A 143 -4.90 5.63 32.33
CA VAL A 143 -5.36 4.99 33.56
C VAL A 143 -4.25 5.18 34.58
N SER A 144 -4.45 6.10 35.52
CA SER A 144 -3.55 6.22 36.66
C SER A 144 -3.71 4.97 37.52
N MET A 145 -2.62 4.20 37.69
CA MET A 145 -2.58 3.18 38.73
C MET A 145 -2.49 3.92 40.07
N GLY A 146 -3.61 4.03 40.77
CA GLY A 146 -3.60 4.43 42.17
C GLY A 146 -2.70 3.48 42.95
N CYS A 147 -1.74 4.01 43.69
CA CYS A 147 -0.92 3.24 44.61
C CYS A 147 -1.82 2.55 45.64
N ALA A 148 -1.65 1.23 45.78
CA ALA A 148 -2.21 0.45 46.88
C ALA A 148 -1.36 0.62 48.14
#